data_AF-A0A523JPR9-F1
#
_entry.id   AF-A0A523JPR9-F1
#
_cell.length_a   1.000
_cell.length_b   1.000
_cell.length_c   1.000
_cell.angle_alpha   90.00
_cell.angle_beta   90.00
_cell.angle_gamma   90.00
#
_symmetry.space_group_name_H-M   'P 1'
#
loop_
_entity.id
_entity.type
_entity.pdbx_description
1 polymer ?
#
loop_
_entity_poly.entity_id
_entity_poly.type
_entity_poly.pdbx_seq_one_letter_code
_entity_poly.pdbx_strand_id
1 'polypeptide(L)'
;MMRWTGSVMIGLLLLFTLVLPWTGVGRRGTDGEVRSDIDGAVGRLGETLPPIELLDLDGEPLRLEDLRGQRVLLTFERSVDW
;
A
#
# COMPACT_ATOMS: atom_id res chain seq x y z
N MET A 1 -24.26 31.90 23.00
CA MET A 1 -23.69 30.59 23.37
C MET A 1 -23.24 29.74 22.16
N MET A 2 -24.00 29.65 21.07
CA MET A 2 -23.76 28.72 19.94
C MET A 2 -22.47 28.92 19.11
N ARG A 3 -21.81 30.09 19.18
CA ARG A 3 -20.61 30.39 18.35
C ARG A 3 -19.34 29.72 18.87
N TRP A 4 -19.28 29.47 20.18
CA TRP A 4 -18.10 28.90 20.83
C TRP A 4 -17.98 27.39 20.60
N THR A 5 -19.10 26.67 20.50
CA THR A 5 -19.10 25.24 20.21
C THR A 5 -18.49 24.93 18.85
N GLY A 6 -18.77 25.75 17.84
CA GLY A 6 -18.14 25.63 16.52
C GLY A 6 -16.63 25.82 16.57
N SER A 7 -16.15 26.86 17.27
CA SER A 7 -14.71 27.11 17.43
C SER A 7 -13.99 26.00 18.19
N VAL A 8 -14.61 25.44 19.24
CA VAL A 8 -14.06 24.31 20.00
C VAL A 8 -13.98 23.06 19.13
N MET A 9 -15.01 22.78 18.33
CA MET A 9 -15.02 21.61 17.44
C MET A 9 -13.96 21.72 16.34
N ILE A 10 -13.79 22.90 15.75
CA ILE A 10 -12.72 23.16 14.77
C ILE A 10 -11.34 23.02 15.43
N GLY A 11 -11.16 23.55 16.64
CA GLY A 11 -9.91 23.38 17.39
C GLY A 11 -9.56 21.91 17.66
N LEU A 12 -10.56 21.11 18.04
CA LEU A 12 -10.42 19.66 18.22
C LEU A 12 -10.04 18.95 16.91
N LEU A 13 -10.68 19.28 15.79
CA LEU A 13 -10.36 18.70 14.49
C LEU A 13 -8.93 19.05 14.02
N LEU A 14 -8.50 20.29 14.25
CA LEU A 14 -7.14 20.72 13.95
C LEU A 14 -6.12 19.98 14.82
N LEU A 15 -6.41 19.84 16.12
CA LEU A 15 -5.58 19.08 17.04
C LEU A 15 -5.49 17.60 16.61
N PHE A 16 -6.61 16.99 16.24
CA PHE A 16 -6.63 15.61 15.74
C PHE A 16 -5.77 15.46 14.48
N THR A 17 -5.87 16.39 13.53
CA THR A 17 -5.06 16.39 12.30
C THR A 17 -3.55 16.44 12.61
N LEU A 18 -3.15 17.17 13.64
CA LEU A 18 -1.74 17.27 14.07
C LEU A 18 -1.26 16.05 14.85
N VAL A 19 -2.12 15.44 15.66
CA VAL A 19 -1.75 14.35 16.58
C VAL A 19 -1.84 12.98 15.90
N LEU A 20 -2.85 12.74 15.06
CA LEU A 20 -3.12 11.45 14.41
C LEU A 20 -1.88 10.83 13.74
N PRO A 21 -1.07 11.55 12.94
CA PRO A 21 0.09 10.98 12.25
C PRO A 21 1.15 10.34 13.17
N TRP A 22 1.21 10.79 14.42
CA TRP A 22 2.17 10.29 15.42
C TRP A 22 1.66 9.04 16.16
N THR A 23 0.35 8.78 16.08
CA THR A 23 -0.31 7.62 16.72
C THR A 23 -0.33 6.41 15.79
N GLY A 24 -0.40 5.19 16.32
CA GLY A 24 -0.52 3.98 15.50
C GLY A 24 -1.78 3.92 14.62
N VAL A 25 -2.83 4.69 14.96
CA VAL A 25 -4.10 4.74 14.22
C VAL A 25 -4.03 5.68 13.01
N GLY A 26 -3.33 6.81 13.13
CA GLY A 26 -3.24 7.82 12.08
C GLY A 26 -1.92 7.85 11.31
N ARG A 27 -0.92 7.07 11.74
CA ARG A 27 0.34 6.89 11.02
C ARG A 27 0.07 6.14 9.72
N ARG A 28 -0.09 6.87 8.62
CA ARG A 28 0.20 6.30 7.29
C ARG A 28 1.71 6.14 7.23
N GLY A 29 2.19 4.90 7.33
CA GLY A 29 3.58 4.59 7.04
C GLY A 29 3.94 5.04 5.63
N THR A 30 5.23 5.10 5.33
CA THR A 30 5.62 5.17 3.91
C THR A 30 5.05 3.94 3.21
N ASP A 31 4.60 4.04 1.95
CA ASP A 31 4.08 2.87 1.21
C ASP A 31 5.07 1.68 1.24
N GLY A 32 6.37 1.97 1.42
CA GLY A 32 7.43 0.98 1.64
C GLY A 32 7.33 0.23 2.98
N GLU A 33 7.06 0.91 4.10
CA GLU A 33 6.91 0.28 5.42
C GLU A 33 5.64 -0.59 5.49
N VAL A 34 4.54 -0.12 4.90
CA VAL A 34 3.28 -0.91 4.86
C VAL A 34 3.48 -2.22 4.10
N ARG A 35 4.38 -2.24 3.10
CA ARG A 35 4.71 -3.44 2.32
C ARG A 35 5.70 -4.35 3.00
N SER A 36 6.59 -3.84 3.87
CA SER A 36 7.54 -4.68 4.60
C SER A 36 6.90 -5.54 5.69
N ASP A 37 5.69 -5.17 6.14
CA ASP A 37 4.93 -5.93 7.15
C ASP A 37 4.21 -7.16 6.55
N ILE A 38 4.25 -7.35 5.23
CA ILE A 38 3.66 -8.50 4.55
C ILE A 38 4.76 -9.53 4.28
N ASP A 39 4.69 -10.68 4.96
CA ASP A 39 5.61 -11.80 4.73
C ASP A 39 5.64 -12.18 3.25
N GLY A 40 6.83 -12.13 2.65
CA GLY A 40 7.06 -12.46 1.23
C GLY A 40 6.80 -11.33 0.22
N ALA A 41 6.33 -10.15 0.65
CA ALA A 41 6.11 -9.02 -0.25
C ALA A 41 7.38 -8.24 -0.63
N VAL A 42 8.49 -8.47 0.09
CA VAL A 42 9.78 -7.82 -0.18
C VAL A 42 10.68 -8.79 -0.93
N GLY A 43 10.82 -8.59 -2.24
CA GLY A 43 11.86 -9.26 -3.03
C GLY A 43 13.24 -8.76 -2.63
N ARG A 44 14.19 -9.68 -2.42
CA ARG A 44 15.61 -9.34 -2.22
C ARG A 44 16.37 -9.43 -3.54
N LEU A 45 17.22 -8.45 -3.79
CA LEU A 45 18.09 -8.46 -4.98
C LEU A 45 19.01 -9.68 -4.95
N GLY A 46 19.05 -10.41 -6.07
CA GLY A 46 19.87 -11.61 -6.23
C GLY A 46 19.21 -12.91 -5.78
N GLU A 47 18.07 -12.86 -5.09
CA GLU A 47 17.27 -14.05 -4.81
C GLU A 47 16.45 -14.44 -6.05
N THR A 48 16.19 -15.73 -6.20
CA THR A 48 15.29 -16.22 -7.24
C THR A 48 13.87 -15.80 -6.90
N LEU A 49 13.17 -15.21 -7.86
CA LEU A 49 11.77 -14.85 -7.70
C LEU A 49 10.95 -16.11 -7.38
N PRO A 50 10.05 -16.08 -6.38
CA PRO A 50 9.18 -17.23 -6.09
C PRO A 50 8.32 -17.58 -7.31
N PRO A 51 7.82 -18.82 -7.42
CA PRO A 51 6.84 -19.16 -8.45
C PRO A 51 5.60 -18.30 -8.25
N ILE A 52 5.16 -17.64 -9.32
CA ILE A 52 3.95 -16.82 -9.37
C ILE A 52 3.09 -17.37 -10.50
N GLU A 53 1.82 -17.60 -10.19
CA GLU A 53 0.77 -17.89 -11.15
C GLU A 53 -0.15 -16.66 -11.19
N LEU A 54 -0.14 -15.95 -12.33
CA LEU A 54 -1.01 -14.81 -12.57
C LEU A 54 -2.01 -15.17 -13.66
N LEU A 55 -3.05 -14.35 -13.78
CA LEU A 55 -3.87 -14.32 -14.98
C LEU A 55 -3.43 -13.12 -15.82
N ASP A 56 -3.38 -13.30 -17.13
CA ASP A 56 -3.20 -12.18 -18.04
C ASP A 56 -4.51 -11.38 -18.23
N LEU A 57 -4.50 -10.44 -19.17
CA LEU A 57 -5.66 -9.59 -19.46
C LEU A 57 -6.81 -10.35 -20.14
N ASP A 58 -6.53 -11.49 -20.75
CA ASP A 58 -7.51 -12.35 -21.41
C ASP A 58 -8.04 -13.43 -20.46
N GLY A 59 -7.48 -13.51 -19.24
CA GLY A 59 -7.84 -14.49 -18.22
C GLY A 59 -7.11 -15.83 -18.35
N GLU A 60 -6.09 -15.90 -19.21
CA GLU A 60 -5.26 -17.09 -19.38
C GLU A 60 -4.16 -17.14 -18.31
N PRO A 61 -3.74 -18.34 -17.88
CA PRO A 61 -2.69 -18.48 -16.87
C PRO A 61 -1.33 -18.03 -17.43
N LEU A 62 -0.73 -17.05 -16.77
CA LEU A 62 0.61 -16.55 -17.04
C LEU A 62 1.59 -17.08 -16.00
N ARG A 63 2.61 -17.82 -16.45
CA ARG A 63 3.69 -18.29 -15.59
C ARG A 63 4.95 -17.47 -15.82
N LEU A 64 5.70 -17.23 -14.75
CA LEU A 64 7.01 -16.57 -14.84
C LEU A 64 8.02 -17.30 -15.74
N GLU A 65 7.86 -18.61 -15.88
CA GLU A 65 8.70 -19.46 -16.74
C GLU A 65 8.61 -19.03 -18.20
N ASP A 66 7.44 -18.56 -18.63
CA ASP A 66 7.16 -18.09 -19.98
C ASP A 66 7.87 -16.76 -20.29
N LEU A 67 8.25 -16.02 -19.24
CA LEU A 67 8.92 -14.71 -19.34
C LEU A 67 10.45 -14.81 -19.19
N ARG A 68 11.01 -16.03 -19.11
CA ARG A 68 12.46 -16.22 -18.94
C ARG A 68 13.24 -15.62 -20.12
N GLY A 69 14.40 -15.05 -19.79
CA GLY A 69 15.26 -14.39 -20.78
C GLY A 69 14.86 -12.95 -21.11
N GLN A 70 13.70 -12.49 -20.62
CA GLN A 70 13.28 -11.10 -20.74
C GLN A 70 13.56 -10.33 -19.43
N ARG A 71 13.82 -9.03 -19.55
CA ARG A 71 13.85 -8.12 -18.39
C ARG A 71 12.43 -7.66 -18.10
N VAL A 72 11.88 -8.11 -16.98
CA VAL A 72 10.49 -7.85 -16.58
C VAL A 72 10.47 -6.91 -15.39
N LEU A 73 9.60 -5.91 -15.44
CA LEU A 73 9.26 -5.06 -14.30
C LEU A 73 7.89 -5.50 -13.78
N LEU A 74 7.83 -5.92 -12.52
CA LEU A 74 6.57 -6.24 -11.84
C LEU A 74 6.13 -5.04 -11.02
N THR A 75 4.92 -4.56 -11.26
CA THR A 75 4.31 -3.45 -10.52
C THR A 75 3.08 -3.96 -9.80
N PHE A 76 3.07 -3.80 -8.48
CA PHE A 76 1.92 -4.18 -7.63
C PHE A 76 1.10 -2.93 -7.32
N GLU A 77 -0.05 -2.83 -7.96
CA GLU A 77 -1.00 -1.74 -7.75
C GLU A 77 -2.24 -2.25 -7.01
N ARG A 78 -2.77 -1.42 -6.12
CA ARG A 78 -4.06 -1.67 -5.50
C ARG A 78 -5.14 -1.06 -6.38
N SER A 79 -5.96 -1.89 -7.02
CA SER A 79 -7.19 -1.38 -7.62
C SER A 79 -8.10 -0.87 -6.49
N VAL A 80 -8.63 0.33 -6.68
CA VAL A 80 -9.71 0.85 -5.84
C VAL A 80 -10.96 0.71 -6.67
N ASP A 81 -11.74 -0.33 -6.38
CA ASP A 81 -13.07 -0.48 -6.93
C ASP A 81 -13.95 0.60 -6.27
N TRP A 82 -14.28 1.64 -7.03
CA TRP A 82 -15.21 2.69 -6.63
C TRP A 82 -16.64 2.37 -7.07
#